data_AF-A0A8J9SBC0-F1
#
_entry.id   AF-A0A8J9SBC0-F1
#
_cell.length_a   1.000
_cell.length_b   1.000
_cell.length_c   1.000
_cell.angle_alpha   90.00
_cell.angle_beta   90.00
_cell.angle_gamma   90.00
#
_symmetry.space_group_name_H-M   'P 1'
#
loop_
_entity.id
_entity.type
_entity.pdbx_description
1 polymer ?
#
loop_
_entity_poly.entity_id
_entity_poly.type
_entity_poly.pdbx_seq_one_letter_code
_entity_poly.pdbx_strand_id
1 'polypeptide(L)'
;MEAVLSSLGINCDIAGNVVDTSAATTPTKRPDSLLFLQSTLMLKGEMKESVKNFTQAETELLTKTSKWSLALHGTREYILCFAAAGHKLRFNAVARGGGSMKAISPVFDLRSPIDRLKVMHTSIKVLTIALQQIHQQLPEVARRVGSTHRMKHSLITYHEDYVEKAVDLPHFVNHDLDSLLNVHRLLCDLPNGESIDHPAGLVRPLELPGRDGDMWIVRVPLGVQRMPSCMCLLRGLVMDILYGLAMLHSRGFVHRNIQWDNIVEMSPTRYVLISFEHSGLADTVPPFLPLLHWAPESRHSRAPYTTAADMYSVGASMANSRLKLGKQAGDLCAQLMNGDPAKRPSASEARLHPWLCD
;
A
#
# COMPACT_ATOMS: atom_id res chain seq x y z
N MET A 1 -12.44 -11.91 27.80
CA MET A 1 -11.53 -12.19 26.67
C MET A 1 -10.42 -11.15 26.63
N GLU A 2 -10.73 -9.86 26.52
CA GLU A 2 -9.73 -8.77 26.55
C GLU A 2 -8.80 -8.82 27.76
N ALA A 3 -9.33 -9.01 28.98
CA ALA A 3 -8.51 -9.14 30.19
C ALA A 3 -7.50 -10.30 30.14
N VAL A 4 -7.88 -11.43 29.52
CA VAL A 4 -7.02 -12.61 29.36
C VAL A 4 -5.94 -12.34 28.31
N LEU A 5 -6.30 -11.72 27.19
CA LEU A 5 -5.34 -11.32 26.16
C LEU A 5 -4.35 -10.28 26.69
N SER A 6 -4.83 -9.30 27.46
CA SER A 6 -4.00 -8.29 28.12
C SER A 6 -3.01 -8.90 29.12
N SER A 7 -3.42 -9.88 29.92
CA SER A 7 -2.50 -10.62 30.82
C SER A 7 -1.41 -11.42 30.08
N LEU A 8 -1.63 -11.74 28.81
CA LEU A 8 -0.67 -12.42 27.94
C LEU A 8 0.17 -11.42 27.11
N GLY A 9 0.06 -10.11 27.38
CA GLY A 9 0.76 -9.06 26.64
C GLY A 9 0.22 -8.83 25.22
N ILE A 10 -0.97 -9.36 24.90
CA ILE A 10 -1.60 -9.22 23.59
C ILE A 10 -2.62 -8.09 23.64
N ASN A 11 -2.33 -6.99 22.93
CA ASN A 11 -3.28 -5.91 22.76
C ASN A 11 -4.44 -6.37 21.85
N CYS A 12 -5.68 -6.18 22.31
CA CYS A 12 -6.91 -6.57 21.63
C CYS A 12 -7.83 -5.36 21.55
N ASP A 13 -8.35 -5.07 20.37
CA ASP A 13 -9.26 -3.95 20.13
C ASP A 13 -10.40 -4.41 19.22
N ILE A 14 -11.64 -4.12 19.62
CA ILE A 14 -12.84 -4.37 18.83
C ILE A 14 -13.39 -3.03 18.38
N ALA A 15 -13.28 -2.76 17.08
CA ALA A 15 -13.84 -1.55 16.48
C ALA A 15 -15.14 -1.88 15.77
N GLY A 16 -16.24 -1.23 16.18
CA GLY A 16 -17.49 -1.23 15.44
C GLY A 16 -17.56 -0.11 14.40
N ASN A 17 -18.60 -0.13 13.57
CA ASN A 17 -19.09 1.08 12.89
C ASN A 17 -19.66 2.03 13.96
N VAL A 18 -18.79 2.80 14.62
CA VAL A 18 -19.24 3.99 15.37
C VAL A 18 -19.49 5.07 14.31
N VAL A 19 -20.68 5.65 14.32
CA VAL A 19 -21.00 6.82 13.50
C VAL A 19 -20.07 7.94 13.94
N ASP A 20 -18.95 8.09 13.25
CA ASP A 20 -18.05 9.21 13.48
C ASP A 20 -18.69 10.45 12.85
N THR A 21 -18.94 11.46 13.66
CA THR A 21 -19.51 12.74 13.22
C THR A 21 -18.54 13.56 12.36
N SER A 22 -17.32 13.09 12.14
CA SER A 22 -16.43 13.61 11.08
C SER A 22 -16.72 12.90 9.76
N ALA A 23 -17.34 13.63 8.84
CA ALA A 23 -17.72 13.18 7.51
C ALA A 23 -16.54 12.63 6.67
N ALA A 24 -16.24 11.33 6.75
CA ALA A 24 -15.33 10.67 5.79
C ALA A 24 -15.42 9.14 5.70
N THR A 25 -16.44 8.48 6.27
CA THR A 25 -16.67 7.04 6.02
C THR A 25 -18.06 6.82 5.46
N THR A 26 -18.14 6.43 4.19
CA THR A 26 -19.40 5.94 3.60
C THR A 26 -19.81 4.68 4.36
N PRO A 27 -20.98 4.65 5.03
CA PRO A 27 -21.41 3.55 5.91
C PRO A 27 -21.48 2.17 5.24
N THR A 28 -21.45 2.13 3.91
CA THR A 28 -21.70 0.94 3.10
C THR A 28 -20.45 0.11 2.77
N LYS A 29 -19.23 0.60 3.07
CA LYS A 29 -17.99 -0.05 2.62
C LYS A 29 -17.24 -0.87 3.67
N ARG A 30 -17.52 -0.68 4.98
CA ARG A 30 -16.78 -1.32 6.09
C ARG A 30 -17.64 -2.39 6.80
N PRO A 31 -17.07 -3.54 7.21
CA PRO A 31 -17.77 -4.52 8.05
C PRO A 31 -18.17 -3.93 9.40
N ASP A 32 -19.29 -4.40 9.96
CA ASP A 32 -19.87 -3.85 11.20
C ASP A 32 -19.01 -4.06 12.44
N SER A 33 -18.19 -5.11 12.45
CA SER A 33 -17.27 -5.43 13.54
C SER A 33 -15.90 -5.82 13.02
N LEU A 34 -14.85 -5.24 13.58
CA LEU A 34 -13.47 -5.55 13.29
C LEU A 34 -12.75 -5.92 14.59
N LEU A 35 -12.10 -7.09 14.62
CA LEU A 35 -11.19 -7.48 15.70
C LEU A 35 -9.75 -7.24 15.28
N PHE A 36 -9.06 -6.42 16.04
CA PHE A 36 -7.63 -6.19 15.90
C PHE A 36 -6.88 -6.89 17.05
N LEU A 37 -5.81 -7.59 16.70
CA LEU A 37 -4.83 -8.09 17.66
C LEU A 37 -3.46 -7.50 17.29
N GLN A 38 -2.79 -6.86 18.25
CA GLN A 38 -1.53 -6.13 18.03
C GLN A 38 -1.60 -5.19 16.80
N SER A 39 -2.67 -4.42 16.70
CA SER A 39 -2.94 -3.48 15.59
C SER A 39 -3.16 -4.13 14.21
N THR A 40 -3.21 -5.47 14.12
CA THR A 40 -3.53 -6.17 12.88
C THR A 40 -4.97 -6.67 12.86
N LEU A 41 -5.66 -6.48 11.73
CA LEU A 41 -7.00 -6.99 11.54
C LEU A 41 -6.99 -8.53 11.47
N MET A 42 -7.75 -9.17 12.35
CA MET A 42 -7.81 -10.64 12.48
C MET A 42 -9.17 -11.23 12.14
N LEU A 43 -10.25 -10.50 12.47
CA LEU A 43 -11.61 -10.95 12.26
C LEU A 43 -12.45 -9.82 11.67
N LYS A 44 -13.25 -10.11 10.65
CA LYS A 44 -14.31 -9.23 10.14
C LYS A 44 -15.69 -9.82 10.46
N GLY A 45 -16.62 -8.97 10.88
CA GLY A 45 -17.98 -9.33 11.25
C GLY A 45 -19.00 -8.51 10.49
N GLU A 46 -20.05 -9.16 10.00
CA GLU A 46 -21.21 -8.51 9.39
C GLU A 46 -22.48 -8.91 10.15
N MET A 47 -23.32 -7.94 10.50
CA MET A 47 -24.48 -8.13 11.36
C MET A 47 -25.74 -7.57 10.71
N LYS A 48 -26.84 -8.32 10.75
CA LYS A 48 -28.17 -7.87 10.31
C LYS A 48 -29.20 -8.03 11.43
N GLU A 49 -30.18 -7.15 11.49
CA GLU A 49 -31.21 -7.23 12.53
C GLU A 49 -32.13 -8.45 12.34
N SER A 50 -32.56 -8.71 11.10
CA SER A 50 -33.51 -9.76 10.77
C SER A 50 -32.82 -11.05 10.34
N VAL A 51 -33.24 -12.17 10.92
CA VAL A 51 -32.79 -13.53 10.55
C VAL A 51 -33.00 -13.85 9.06
N LYS A 52 -33.99 -13.21 8.42
CA LYS A 52 -34.24 -13.37 6.96
C LYS A 52 -33.06 -12.86 6.12
N ASN A 53 -32.27 -11.94 6.68
CA ASN A 53 -31.14 -11.31 6.00
C ASN A 53 -29.81 -12.02 6.34
N PHE A 54 -29.85 -13.25 6.86
CA PHE A 54 -28.62 -14.00 7.17
C PHE A 54 -27.74 -14.23 5.94
N THR A 55 -28.34 -14.67 4.83
CA THR A 55 -27.62 -14.84 3.55
C THR A 55 -27.09 -13.50 3.03
N GLN A 56 -27.83 -12.40 3.24
CA GLN A 56 -27.36 -11.07 2.88
C GLN A 56 -26.13 -10.68 3.69
N ALA A 57 -26.09 -10.97 4.99
CA ALA A 57 -24.90 -10.75 5.83
C ALA A 57 -23.69 -11.51 5.27
N GLU A 58 -23.88 -12.76 4.82
CA GLU A 58 -22.82 -13.56 4.19
C GLU A 58 -22.34 -12.98 2.85
N THR A 59 -23.24 -12.54 1.99
CA THR A 59 -22.91 -11.91 0.70
C THR A 59 -22.18 -10.58 0.88
N GLU A 60 -22.65 -9.73 1.80
CA GLU A 60 -22.00 -8.45 2.11
C GLU A 60 -20.63 -8.67 2.75
N LEU A 61 -20.51 -9.64 3.65
CA LEU A 61 -19.24 -10.03 4.24
C LEU A 61 -18.23 -10.43 3.15
N LEU A 62 -18.60 -11.34 2.24
CA LEU A 62 -17.77 -11.75 1.10
C LEU A 62 -17.36 -10.55 0.24
N THR A 63 -18.31 -9.65 -0.05
CA THR A 63 -18.04 -8.44 -0.84
C THR A 63 -17.05 -7.51 -0.14
N LYS A 64 -17.21 -7.27 1.17
CA LYS A 64 -16.33 -6.42 2.00
C LYS A 64 -15.00 -7.09 2.37
N THR A 65 -14.86 -8.39 2.17
CA THR A 65 -13.59 -9.13 2.29
C THR A 65 -12.93 -9.43 0.96
N SER A 66 -13.57 -9.08 -0.15
CA SER A 66 -13.02 -9.32 -1.49
C SER A 66 -11.72 -8.56 -1.74
N LYS A 67 -11.54 -7.43 -1.03
CA LYS A 67 -10.37 -6.57 -1.16
C LYS A 67 -9.24 -7.05 -0.26
N TRP A 68 -8.08 -7.27 -0.87
CA TRP A 68 -6.91 -7.82 -0.20
C TRP A 68 -5.67 -6.96 -0.47
N SER A 69 -5.11 -6.35 0.57
CA SER A 69 -3.84 -5.64 0.49
C SER A 69 -2.76 -6.36 1.32
N LEU A 70 -1.55 -6.42 0.77
CA LEU A 70 -0.36 -6.96 1.46
C LEU A 70 -0.08 -6.20 2.76
N ALA A 71 -0.39 -4.90 2.78
CA ALA A 71 -0.13 -4.02 3.92
C ALA A 71 -1.00 -4.27 5.15
N LEU A 72 -2.24 -4.72 4.96
CA LEU A 72 -3.13 -5.01 6.08
C LEU A 72 -3.18 -6.49 6.42
N HIS A 73 -3.07 -7.35 5.41
CA HIS A 73 -3.32 -8.78 5.55
C HIS A 73 -2.05 -9.62 5.48
N GLY A 74 -0.90 -9.02 5.14
CA GLY A 74 0.35 -9.74 4.96
C GLY A 74 0.24 -10.83 3.89
N THR A 75 0.95 -11.94 4.11
CA THR A 75 0.97 -13.11 3.22
C THR A 75 -0.05 -14.17 3.60
N ARG A 76 -1.11 -13.81 4.34
CA ARG A 76 -2.12 -14.77 4.77
C ARG A 76 -2.90 -15.33 3.58
N GLU A 77 -3.39 -16.55 3.73
CA GLU A 77 -4.19 -17.23 2.71
C GLU A 77 -5.71 -17.08 2.93
N TYR A 78 -6.13 -16.62 4.13
CA TYR A 78 -7.54 -16.39 4.45
C TYR A 78 -7.73 -15.37 5.58
N ILE A 79 -8.89 -14.72 5.60
CA ILE A 79 -9.37 -13.87 6.70
C ILE A 79 -10.50 -14.62 7.42
N LEU A 80 -10.39 -14.73 8.74
CA LEU A 80 -11.45 -15.27 9.58
C LEU A 80 -12.58 -14.25 9.65
N CYS A 81 -13.82 -14.73 9.59
CA CYS A 81 -14.99 -13.87 9.59
C CYS A 81 -16.16 -14.47 10.36
N PHE A 82 -17.16 -13.66 10.69
CA PHE A 82 -18.46 -14.14 11.12
C PHE A 82 -19.61 -13.36 10.48
N ALA A 83 -20.71 -14.05 10.22
CA ALA A 83 -21.98 -13.46 9.82
C ALA A 83 -22.99 -13.71 10.94
N ALA A 84 -23.73 -12.67 11.33
CA ALA A 84 -24.81 -12.75 12.30
C ALA A 84 -26.08 -12.11 11.76
N ALA A 85 -27.24 -12.73 12.01
CA ALA A 85 -28.52 -12.10 11.73
C ALA A 85 -29.59 -12.51 12.75
N GLY A 86 -30.12 -11.54 13.48
CA GLY A 86 -30.98 -11.80 14.64
C GLY A 86 -30.30 -12.74 15.64
N HIS A 87 -30.88 -13.93 15.86
CA HIS A 87 -30.31 -14.96 16.75
C HIS A 87 -29.42 -15.99 16.02
N LYS A 88 -29.18 -15.86 14.71
CA LYS A 88 -28.31 -16.78 13.97
C LYS A 88 -26.89 -16.26 13.87
N LEU A 89 -25.91 -17.16 13.97
CA LEU A 89 -24.49 -16.83 13.81
C LEU A 89 -23.74 -17.97 13.10
N ARG A 90 -22.80 -17.64 12.21
CA ARG A 90 -21.85 -18.60 11.62
C ARG A 90 -20.46 -17.96 11.50
N PHE A 91 -19.43 -18.76 11.74
CA PHE A 91 -18.05 -18.41 11.42
C PHE A 91 -17.67 -18.92 10.03
N ASN A 92 -16.98 -18.07 9.28
CA ASN A 92 -16.55 -18.31 7.91
C ASN A 92 -15.05 -17.98 7.77
N ALA A 93 -14.41 -18.50 6.74
CA ALA A 93 -13.08 -18.09 6.31
C ALA A 93 -13.15 -17.69 4.83
N VAL A 94 -12.68 -16.49 4.50
CA VAL A 94 -12.65 -15.98 3.12
C VAL A 94 -11.24 -16.13 2.59
N ALA A 95 -11.09 -16.86 1.49
CA ALA A 95 -9.79 -17.11 0.88
C ALA A 95 -9.21 -15.83 0.26
N ARG A 96 -7.88 -15.77 0.19
CA ARG A 96 -7.15 -14.71 -0.50
C ARG A 96 -7.65 -14.56 -1.94
N GLY A 97 -7.81 -13.30 -2.37
CA GLY A 97 -8.38 -12.98 -3.68
C GLY A 97 -9.91 -12.92 -3.70
N GLY A 98 -10.59 -13.11 -2.57
CA GLY A 98 -11.98 -12.69 -2.40
C GLY A 98 -13.04 -13.55 -3.10
N GLY A 99 -12.64 -14.63 -3.78
CA GLY A 99 -13.53 -15.41 -4.64
C GLY A 99 -14.26 -16.56 -3.95
N SER A 100 -13.86 -16.97 -2.75
CA SER A 100 -14.52 -18.07 -2.04
C SER A 100 -14.59 -17.86 -0.53
N MET A 101 -15.77 -18.14 0.02
CA MET A 101 -16.01 -18.19 1.46
C MET A 101 -16.33 -19.63 1.85
N LYS A 102 -15.62 -20.14 2.84
CA LYS A 102 -15.82 -21.47 3.41
C LYS A 102 -16.40 -21.36 4.80
N ALA A 103 -17.51 -22.05 5.06
CA ALA A 103 -18.03 -22.22 6.40
C ALA A 103 -17.03 -23.02 7.25
N ILE A 104 -16.64 -22.46 8.39
CA ILE A 104 -15.77 -23.13 9.39
C ILE A 104 -16.55 -23.53 10.64
N SER A 105 -17.84 -23.21 10.69
CA SER A 105 -18.78 -23.67 11.71
C SER A 105 -20.17 -23.96 11.10
N PRO A 106 -21.04 -24.72 11.79
CA PRO A 106 -22.47 -24.72 11.47
C PRO A 106 -23.10 -23.34 11.74
N VAL A 107 -24.36 -23.17 11.34
CA VAL A 107 -25.17 -22.04 11.82
C VAL A 107 -25.63 -22.36 13.22
N PHE A 108 -25.29 -21.48 14.16
CA PHE A 108 -25.73 -21.55 15.54
C PHE A 108 -27.02 -20.76 15.74
N ASP A 109 -27.90 -21.25 16.62
CA ASP A 109 -29.05 -20.51 17.11
C ASP A 109 -28.80 -20.05 18.55
N LEU A 110 -28.59 -18.75 18.75
CA LEU A 110 -28.28 -18.15 20.06
C LEU A 110 -29.42 -18.25 21.08
N ARG A 111 -30.62 -18.67 20.67
CA ARG A 111 -31.72 -19.01 21.60
C ARG A 111 -31.46 -20.34 22.30
N SER A 112 -30.66 -21.22 21.70
CA SER A 112 -30.29 -22.52 22.28
C SER A 112 -29.09 -22.37 23.22
N PRO A 113 -29.22 -22.75 24.52
CA PRO A 113 -28.10 -22.72 25.46
C PRO A 113 -26.90 -23.56 25.01
N ILE A 114 -27.16 -24.70 24.36
CA ILE A 114 -26.12 -25.58 23.83
C ILE A 114 -25.34 -24.89 22.71
N ASP A 115 -26.04 -24.21 21.80
CA ASP A 115 -25.37 -23.51 20.71
C ASP A 115 -24.60 -22.29 21.20
N ARG A 116 -25.06 -21.60 22.26
CA ARG A 116 -24.26 -20.54 22.92
C ARG A 116 -22.93 -21.07 23.45
N LEU A 117 -22.92 -22.26 24.07
CA LEU A 117 -21.67 -22.91 24.51
C LEU A 117 -20.79 -23.29 23.31
N LYS A 118 -21.37 -23.82 22.22
CA LYS A 118 -20.63 -24.12 21.00
C LYS A 118 -20.05 -22.87 20.35
N VAL A 119 -20.76 -21.74 20.36
CA VAL A 119 -20.27 -20.44 19.88
C VAL A 119 -19.06 -20.04 20.71
N MET A 120 -19.16 -20.06 22.03
CA MET A 120 -18.02 -19.73 22.91
C MET A 120 -16.79 -20.60 22.62
N HIS A 121 -16.98 -21.92 22.51
CA HIS A 121 -15.91 -22.85 22.18
C HIS A 121 -15.33 -22.58 20.77
N THR A 122 -16.16 -22.25 19.79
CA THR A 122 -15.73 -21.91 18.44
C THR A 122 -14.96 -20.59 18.41
N SER A 123 -15.41 -19.57 19.16
CA SER A 123 -14.70 -18.31 19.33
C SER A 123 -13.30 -18.51 19.90
N ILE A 124 -13.14 -19.39 20.90
CA ILE A 124 -11.82 -19.75 21.44
C ILE A 124 -10.93 -20.33 20.34
N LYS A 125 -11.44 -21.28 19.53
CA LYS A 125 -10.68 -21.84 18.41
C LYS A 125 -10.29 -20.80 17.36
N VAL A 126 -11.22 -19.92 17.00
CA VAL A 126 -10.99 -18.80 16.05
C VAL A 126 -9.89 -17.88 16.57
N LEU A 127 -9.91 -17.54 17.87
CA LEU A 127 -8.86 -16.74 18.50
C LEU A 127 -7.52 -17.47 18.53
N THR A 128 -7.50 -18.77 18.82
CA THR A 128 -6.26 -19.57 18.77
C THR A 128 -5.64 -19.53 17.38
N ILE A 129 -6.45 -19.69 16.32
CA ILE A 129 -5.97 -19.58 14.94
C ILE A 129 -5.45 -18.16 14.66
N ALA A 130 -6.18 -17.13 15.09
CA ALA A 130 -5.76 -15.74 14.93
C ALA A 130 -4.40 -15.49 15.62
N LEU A 131 -4.21 -15.96 16.85
CA LEU A 131 -2.95 -15.83 17.58
C LEU A 131 -1.78 -16.55 16.90
N GLN A 132 -2.03 -17.71 16.28
CA GLN A 132 -1.02 -18.42 15.48
C GLN A 132 -0.64 -17.62 14.22
N GLN A 133 -1.63 -17.00 13.55
CA GLN A 133 -1.38 -16.15 12.37
C GLN A 133 -0.54 -14.92 12.68
N ILE A 134 -0.69 -14.35 13.89
CA ILE A 134 0.13 -13.20 14.35
C ILE A 134 1.62 -13.54 14.32
N HIS A 135 1.99 -14.73 14.77
CA HIS A 135 3.40 -15.10 14.94
C HIS A 135 4.10 -15.49 13.63
N GLN A 136 3.37 -15.72 12.54
CA GLN A 136 3.92 -16.31 11.32
C GLN A 136 3.80 -15.46 10.06
N GLN A 137 2.85 -14.51 10.00
CA GLN A 137 2.41 -13.93 8.71
C GLN A 137 2.11 -12.43 8.75
N LEU A 138 2.57 -11.72 9.79
CA LEU A 138 2.29 -10.29 9.94
C LEU A 138 3.24 -9.37 9.18
N PRO A 139 2.75 -8.23 8.67
CA PRO A 139 3.61 -7.14 8.26
C PRO A 139 4.37 -6.59 9.48
N GLU A 140 5.64 -6.25 9.26
CA GLU A 140 6.58 -5.72 10.27
C GLU A 140 6.07 -4.42 10.94
N VAL A 141 5.17 -3.70 10.26
CA VAL A 141 4.46 -2.52 10.78
C VAL A 141 2.96 -2.64 10.44
N ALA A 142 2.14 -3.03 11.41
CA ALA A 142 0.69 -3.06 11.24
C ALA A 142 0.09 -1.65 11.29
N ARG A 143 -0.59 -1.23 10.22
CA ARG A 143 -1.33 0.05 10.16
C ARG A 143 -2.82 -0.22 10.37
N ARG A 144 -3.45 0.52 11.29
CA ARG A 144 -4.86 0.35 11.61
C ARG A 144 -5.73 1.00 10.52
N VAL A 145 -6.68 0.24 9.97
CA VAL A 145 -7.69 0.78 9.05
C VAL A 145 -8.51 1.87 9.75
N GLY A 146 -8.70 3.00 9.05
CA GLY A 146 -9.39 4.19 9.55
C GLY A 146 -8.50 5.13 10.36
N SER A 147 -7.23 4.80 10.58
CA SER A 147 -6.31 5.72 11.26
C SER A 147 -5.81 6.81 10.31
N THR A 148 -5.72 8.03 10.84
CA THR A 148 -5.10 9.18 10.17
C THR A 148 -3.83 9.56 10.91
N HIS A 149 -2.73 9.67 10.17
CA HIS A 149 -1.45 10.12 10.68
C HIS A 149 -1.12 11.50 10.13
N ARG A 150 -0.85 12.45 11.03
CA ARG A 150 -0.39 13.79 10.67
C ARG A 150 1.12 13.78 10.49
N MET A 151 1.56 14.17 9.30
CA MET A 151 2.93 14.53 8.97
C MET A 151 3.07 16.05 8.98
N LYS A 152 4.29 16.57 8.81
CA LYS A 152 4.58 18.00 8.91
C LYS A 152 3.67 18.88 8.01
N HIS A 153 3.42 18.44 6.78
CA HIS A 153 2.63 19.17 5.76
C HIS A 153 1.63 18.27 5.02
N SER A 154 1.27 17.13 5.60
CA SER A 154 0.33 16.19 5.00
C SER A 154 -0.38 15.33 6.03
N LEU A 155 -1.52 14.78 5.63
CA LEU A 155 -2.30 13.80 6.38
C LEU A 155 -2.33 12.51 5.56
N ILE A 156 -2.11 11.38 6.22
CA ILE A 156 -2.18 10.06 5.61
C ILE A 156 -3.28 9.26 6.31
N THR A 157 -4.35 8.96 5.59
CA THR A 157 -5.47 8.16 6.09
C THR A 157 -5.46 6.78 5.45
N TYR A 158 -5.43 5.74 6.28
CA TYR A 158 -5.38 4.35 5.83
C TYR A 158 -6.79 3.77 5.67
N HIS A 159 -7.14 3.34 4.47
CA HIS A 159 -8.38 2.61 4.18
C HIS A 159 -8.08 1.12 3.92
N GLU A 160 -9.11 0.31 3.69
CA GLU A 160 -8.93 -1.15 3.50
C GLU A 160 -8.08 -1.51 2.26
N ASP A 161 -8.22 -0.75 1.19
CA ASP A 161 -7.61 -1.05 -0.11
C ASP A 161 -6.78 0.11 -0.69
N TYR A 162 -6.83 1.28 -0.06
CA TYR A 162 -6.09 2.46 -0.50
C TYR A 162 -5.62 3.30 0.67
N VAL A 163 -4.70 4.20 0.37
CA VAL A 163 -4.31 5.27 1.26
C VAL A 163 -4.72 6.60 0.62
N GLU A 164 -5.30 7.47 1.44
CA GLU A 164 -5.56 8.84 1.07
C GLU A 164 -4.45 9.71 1.66
N LYS A 165 -3.76 10.45 0.79
CA LYS A 165 -2.77 11.45 1.18
C LYS A 165 -3.35 12.82 0.87
N ALA A 166 -3.63 13.58 1.91
CA ALA A 166 -4.02 14.98 1.80
C ALA A 166 -2.80 15.86 2.06
N VAL A 167 -2.50 16.75 1.14
CA VAL A 167 -1.27 17.54 1.14
C VAL A 167 -1.64 19.03 1.15
N ASP A 168 -1.01 19.81 2.03
CA ASP A 168 -1.33 21.22 2.26
C ASP A 168 -0.85 22.10 1.10
N LEU A 169 -1.77 22.55 0.23
CA LEU A 169 -1.48 23.33 -0.98
C LEU A 169 -0.65 24.58 -0.70
N PRO A 170 -0.95 25.45 0.29
CA PRO A 170 -0.10 26.54 0.78
C PRO A 170 1.41 26.24 0.84
N HIS A 171 1.78 25.04 1.31
CA HIS A 171 3.18 24.60 1.36
C HIS A 171 3.71 24.07 0.02
N PHE A 172 2.79 23.76 -0.89
CA PHE A 172 3.03 23.39 -2.29
C PHE A 172 2.82 24.56 -3.27
N VAL A 173 2.52 25.80 -2.84
CA VAL A 173 2.20 26.95 -3.73
C VAL A 173 3.38 27.36 -4.62
N ASN A 174 4.59 26.92 -4.29
CA ASN A 174 5.72 27.08 -5.20
C ASN A 174 5.73 26.04 -6.32
N HIS A 175 5.00 24.93 -6.23
CA HIS A 175 4.95 23.94 -7.31
C HIS A 175 4.11 24.43 -8.49
N ASP A 176 4.60 24.13 -9.69
CA ASP A 176 3.81 24.18 -10.91
C ASP A 176 2.71 23.11 -10.84
N LEU A 177 1.54 23.55 -10.38
CA LEU A 177 0.37 22.70 -10.16
C LEU A 177 -0.18 22.11 -11.46
N ASP A 178 0.03 22.79 -12.58
CA ASP A 178 -0.36 22.29 -13.90
C ASP A 178 0.54 21.13 -14.30
N SER A 179 1.87 21.25 -14.10
CA SER A 179 2.80 20.13 -14.28
C SER A 179 2.44 18.95 -13.37
N LEU A 180 2.12 19.19 -12.10
CA LEU A 180 1.73 18.12 -11.17
C LEU A 180 0.44 17.43 -11.63
N LEU A 181 -0.57 18.18 -12.04
CA LEU A 181 -1.81 17.62 -12.58
C LEU A 181 -1.58 16.83 -13.87
N ASN A 182 -0.69 17.30 -14.75
CA ASN A 182 -0.30 16.57 -15.96
C ASN A 182 0.40 15.24 -15.66
N VAL A 183 1.28 15.20 -14.66
CA VAL A 183 1.88 13.95 -14.17
C VAL A 183 0.78 13.01 -13.68
N HIS A 184 -0.16 13.49 -12.87
CA HIS A 184 -1.24 12.64 -12.37
C HIS A 184 -2.20 12.15 -13.46
N ARG A 185 -2.46 12.94 -14.51
CA ARG A 185 -3.20 12.49 -15.71
C ARG A 185 -2.47 11.33 -16.39
N LEU A 186 -1.17 11.49 -16.64
CA LEU A 186 -0.33 10.42 -17.18
C LEU A 186 -0.43 9.14 -16.32
N LEU A 187 -0.37 9.27 -14.99
CA LEU A 187 -0.48 8.13 -14.08
C LEU A 187 -1.86 7.45 -14.13
N CYS A 188 -2.95 8.22 -14.23
CA CYS A 188 -4.31 7.68 -14.36
C CYS A 188 -4.53 6.96 -15.70
N ASP A 189 -3.92 7.45 -16.78
CA ASP A 189 -4.02 6.90 -18.12
C ASP A 189 -3.17 5.62 -18.31
N LEU A 190 -2.42 5.21 -17.29
CA LEU A 190 -1.66 3.96 -17.34
C LEU A 190 -2.61 2.76 -17.48
N PRO A 191 -2.32 1.83 -18.41
CA PRO A 191 -3.16 0.67 -18.63
C PRO A 191 -3.40 -0.08 -17.32
N ASN A 192 -4.62 -0.59 -17.12
CA ASN A 192 -4.95 -1.51 -16.04
C ASN A 192 -3.97 -2.69 -16.12
N GLY A 193 -2.96 -2.70 -15.24
CA GLY A 193 -1.97 -3.77 -15.12
C GLY A 193 -2.57 -5.06 -14.56
N GLU A 194 -3.68 -5.53 -15.12
CA GLU A 194 -4.22 -6.87 -14.88
C GLU A 194 -3.40 -7.94 -15.62
N SER A 195 -2.58 -7.54 -16.61
CA SER A 195 -1.53 -8.42 -17.12
C SER A 195 -0.32 -8.39 -16.20
N ILE A 196 0.07 -9.57 -15.74
CA ILE A 196 1.31 -9.87 -15.02
C ILE A 196 2.54 -9.37 -15.81
N ASP A 197 2.40 -9.13 -17.12
CA ASP A 197 3.49 -8.75 -18.03
C ASP A 197 3.76 -7.23 -18.12
N HIS A 198 2.99 -6.39 -17.40
CA HIS A 198 3.17 -4.93 -17.42
C HIS A 198 3.29 -4.31 -16.02
N PRO A 199 4.44 -4.48 -15.34
CA PRO A 199 4.73 -3.73 -14.13
C PRO A 199 4.99 -2.27 -14.52
N ALA A 200 3.98 -1.41 -14.36
CA ALA A 200 4.12 -0.01 -14.71
C ALA A 200 5.19 0.75 -13.89
N GLY A 201 5.74 0.16 -12.81
CA GLY A 201 6.81 0.76 -11.99
C GLY A 201 6.42 2.02 -11.22
N LEU A 202 5.28 2.62 -11.56
CA LEU A 202 4.71 3.83 -10.99
C LEU A 202 3.37 3.48 -10.35
N VAL A 203 3.07 4.12 -9.22
CA VAL A 203 1.76 3.98 -8.60
C VAL A 203 0.71 4.65 -9.48
N ARG A 204 -0.43 3.97 -9.62
CA ARG A 204 -1.60 4.55 -10.28
C ARG A 204 -2.57 5.10 -9.25
N PRO A 205 -2.90 6.40 -9.27
CA PRO A 205 -3.99 6.96 -8.50
C PRO A 205 -5.32 6.28 -8.85
N LEU A 206 -6.18 6.08 -7.85
CA LEU A 206 -7.52 5.52 -8.08
C LEU A 206 -8.40 6.43 -8.94
N GLU A 207 -8.13 7.72 -8.87
CA GLU A 207 -8.79 8.79 -9.60
C GLU A 207 -7.84 9.98 -9.72
N LEU A 208 -8.17 10.93 -10.60
CA LEU A 208 -7.45 12.19 -10.65
C LEU A 208 -7.52 12.89 -9.29
N PRO A 209 -6.42 13.50 -8.82
CA PRO A 209 -6.42 14.19 -7.55
C PRO A 209 -7.49 15.28 -7.47
N GLY A 210 -8.12 15.37 -6.31
CA GLY A 210 -9.13 16.37 -5.99
C GLY A 210 -8.56 17.49 -5.13
N ARG A 211 -9.35 18.55 -4.98
CA ARG A 211 -9.13 19.59 -3.96
C ARG A 211 -10.24 19.57 -2.95
N ASP A 212 -9.88 19.76 -1.68
CA ASP A 212 -10.81 20.01 -0.58
C ASP A 212 -10.27 21.18 0.25
N GLY A 213 -10.85 22.36 0.07
CA GLY A 213 -10.28 23.62 0.56
C GLY A 213 -8.83 23.80 0.08
N ASP A 214 -7.92 23.97 1.05
CA ASP A 214 -6.47 24.13 0.82
C ASP A 214 -5.73 22.78 0.72
N MET A 215 -6.43 21.65 0.65
CA MET A 215 -5.80 20.33 0.58
C MET A 215 -5.85 19.76 -0.84
N TRP A 216 -4.71 19.25 -1.31
CA TRP A 216 -4.60 18.38 -2.48
C TRP A 216 -4.74 16.93 -2.06
N ILE A 217 -5.74 16.23 -2.58
CA ILE A 217 -6.08 14.87 -2.16
C ILE A 217 -5.71 13.88 -3.26
N VAL A 218 -4.83 12.94 -2.91
CA VAL A 218 -4.43 11.83 -3.79
C VAL A 218 -4.80 10.52 -3.11
N ARG A 219 -5.53 9.65 -3.82
CA ARG A 219 -5.82 8.28 -3.39
C ARG A 219 -5.04 7.29 -4.22
N VAL A 220 -4.23 6.46 -3.58
CA VAL A 220 -3.42 5.44 -4.25
C VAL A 220 -3.62 4.08 -3.57
N PRO A 221 -3.51 2.97 -4.31
CA PRO A 221 -3.62 1.65 -3.72
C PRO A 221 -2.55 1.42 -2.64
N LEU A 222 -2.91 0.64 -1.63
CA LEU A 222 -2.11 0.47 -0.42
C LEU A 222 -0.99 -0.56 -0.62
N GLY A 223 0.26 -0.11 -0.55
CA GLY A 223 1.47 -0.95 -0.61
C GLY A 223 2.22 -1.02 0.72
N VAL A 224 3.24 -1.89 0.77
CA VAL A 224 4.14 -2.05 1.93
C VAL A 224 5.50 -1.48 1.61
N GLN A 225 6.00 -0.56 2.43
CA GLN A 225 7.39 -0.16 2.36
C GLN A 225 8.26 -1.31 2.90
N ARG A 226 9.10 -1.88 2.03
CA ARG A 226 10.00 -2.97 2.39
C ARG A 226 11.30 -2.85 1.60
N MET A 227 12.42 -2.80 2.31
CA MET A 227 13.73 -2.93 1.67
C MET A 227 13.93 -4.37 1.16
N PRO A 228 14.56 -4.55 -0.02
CA PRO A 228 14.82 -5.88 -0.54
C PRO A 228 15.77 -6.67 0.37
N SER A 229 15.39 -7.90 0.72
CA SER A 229 16.16 -8.79 1.60
C SER A 229 17.14 -9.71 0.86
N CYS A 230 17.01 -9.84 -0.46
CA CYS A 230 17.91 -10.61 -1.32
C CYS A 230 18.17 -9.86 -2.63
N MET A 231 19.22 -10.30 -3.34
CA MET A 231 19.55 -9.80 -4.68
C MET A 231 18.43 -10.04 -5.70
N CYS A 232 17.67 -11.14 -5.55
CA CYS A 232 16.49 -11.42 -6.36
C CYS A 232 15.44 -10.31 -6.29
N LEU A 233 15.07 -9.91 -5.07
CA LEU A 233 14.08 -8.86 -4.83
C LEU A 233 14.61 -7.48 -5.24
N LEU A 234 15.89 -7.19 -4.96
CA LEU A 234 16.51 -5.94 -5.41
C LEU A 234 16.46 -5.83 -6.94
N ARG A 235 16.76 -6.92 -7.66
CA ARG A 235 16.71 -6.94 -9.12
C ARG A 235 15.31 -6.68 -9.65
N GLY A 236 14.30 -7.41 -9.15
CA GLY A 236 12.90 -7.21 -9.56
C GLY A 236 12.43 -5.78 -9.31
N LEU A 237 12.77 -5.23 -8.14
CA LEU A 237 12.48 -3.85 -7.79
C LEU A 237 13.13 -2.84 -8.75
N VAL A 238 14.43 -2.98 -9.02
CA VAL A 238 15.13 -2.07 -9.94
C VAL A 238 14.54 -2.18 -11.34
N MET A 239 14.20 -3.38 -11.81
CA MET A 239 13.53 -3.58 -13.09
C MET A 239 12.18 -2.84 -13.16
N ASP A 240 11.33 -3.00 -12.14
CA ASP A 240 10.02 -2.33 -12.07
C ASP A 240 10.20 -0.80 -12.09
N ILE A 241 11.09 -0.27 -11.25
CA ILE A 241 11.32 1.18 -11.17
C ILE A 241 11.85 1.72 -12.50
N LEU A 242 12.80 1.04 -13.16
CA LEU A 242 13.30 1.47 -14.46
C LEU A 242 12.24 1.39 -15.56
N TYR A 243 11.33 0.41 -15.51
CA TYR A 243 10.19 0.35 -16.42
C TYR A 243 9.32 1.60 -16.28
N GLY A 244 8.98 1.95 -15.04
CA GLY A 244 8.17 3.14 -14.75
C GLY A 244 8.86 4.43 -15.15
N LEU A 245 10.16 4.57 -14.86
CA LEU A 245 10.92 5.75 -15.25
C LEU A 245 11.03 5.89 -16.77
N ALA A 246 11.25 4.81 -17.52
CA ALA A 246 11.30 4.86 -18.98
C ALA A 246 10.01 5.46 -19.56
N MET A 247 8.86 5.08 -19.00
CA MET A 247 7.57 5.63 -19.38
C MET A 247 7.41 7.09 -18.96
N LEU A 248 7.71 7.44 -17.71
CA LEU A 248 7.64 8.81 -17.21
C LEU A 248 8.53 9.76 -18.03
N HIS A 249 9.79 9.35 -18.25
CA HIS A 249 10.81 10.09 -18.98
C HIS A 249 10.46 10.23 -20.46
N SER A 250 9.82 9.23 -21.08
CA SER A 250 9.35 9.32 -22.48
C SER A 250 8.35 10.47 -22.71
N ARG A 251 7.69 10.93 -21.63
CA ARG A 251 6.72 12.03 -21.66
C ARG A 251 7.29 13.35 -21.16
N GLY A 252 8.61 13.42 -20.98
CA GLY A 252 9.32 14.61 -20.53
C GLY A 252 9.12 14.93 -19.06
N PHE A 253 8.69 13.97 -18.24
CA PHE A 253 8.54 14.15 -16.79
C PHE A 253 9.65 13.46 -16.00
N VAL A 254 9.90 13.94 -14.80
CA VAL A 254 10.86 13.39 -13.82
C VAL A 254 10.19 13.25 -12.45
N HIS A 255 10.66 12.30 -11.64
CA HIS A 255 10.11 12.01 -10.31
C HIS A 255 10.68 12.92 -9.21
N ARG A 256 11.99 13.22 -9.24
CA ARG A 256 12.69 14.12 -8.30
C ARG A 256 12.77 13.70 -6.83
N ASN A 257 12.15 12.60 -6.43
CA ASN A 257 12.18 12.14 -5.04
C ASN A 257 12.34 10.62 -4.92
N ILE A 258 13.27 10.03 -5.70
CA ILE A 258 13.50 8.58 -5.71
C ILE A 258 14.39 8.20 -4.53
N GLN A 259 13.82 7.51 -3.57
CA GLN A 259 14.49 6.99 -2.37
C GLN A 259 13.69 5.81 -1.82
N TRP A 260 14.28 5.03 -0.92
CA TRP A 260 13.66 3.84 -0.35
C TRP A 260 12.31 4.09 0.32
N ASP A 261 12.10 5.28 0.88
CA ASP A 261 10.83 5.67 1.51
C ASP A 261 9.69 5.85 0.51
N ASN A 262 10.02 6.02 -0.76
CA ASN A 262 9.06 6.26 -1.84
C ASN A 262 8.91 5.06 -2.80
N ILE A 263 9.33 3.87 -2.36
CA ILE A 263 9.16 2.62 -3.11
C ILE A 263 8.35 1.66 -2.24
N VAL A 264 7.25 1.13 -2.79
CA VAL A 264 6.36 0.20 -2.07
C VAL A 264 6.14 -1.09 -2.85
N GLU A 265 6.08 -2.20 -2.11
CA GLU A 265 5.69 -3.52 -2.60
C GLU A 265 4.15 -3.59 -2.65
N MET A 266 3.59 -3.79 -3.85
CA MET A 266 2.14 -3.90 -4.08
C MET A 266 1.65 -5.35 -3.99
N SER A 267 2.47 -6.29 -4.44
CA SER A 267 2.25 -7.73 -4.39
C SER A 267 3.61 -8.42 -4.33
N PRO A 268 3.68 -9.73 -4.01
CA PRO A 268 4.95 -10.46 -4.09
C PRO A 268 5.60 -10.18 -5.44
N THR A 269 6.83 -9.66 -5.40
CA THR A 269 7.67 -9.29 -6.55
C THR A 269 7.20 -8.12 -7.43
N ARG A 270 6.24 -7.30 -6.99
CA ARG A 270 5.84 -6.07 -7.71
C ARG A 270 6.06 -4.83 -6.87
N TYR A 271 6.84 -3.90 -7.41
CA TYR A 271 7.19 -2.65 -6.76
C TYR A 271 6.72 -1.45 -7.58
N VAL A 272 6.37 -0.38 -6.89
CA VAL A 272 6.00 0.88 -7.53
C VAL A 272 6.63 2.07 -6.80
N LEU A 273 6.99 3.10 -7.56
CA LEU A 273 7.29 4.43 -7.04
C LEU A 273 6.00 5.12 -6.61
N ILE A 274 6.07 5.82 -5.48
CA ILE A 274 5.01 6.67 -4.92
C ILE A 274 5.54 8.09 -4.65
N SER A 275 4.67 8.98 -4.20
CA SER A 275 5.03 10.35 -3.77
C SER A 275 5.48 11.28 -4.91
N PHE A 276 4.61 11.45 -5.90
CA PHE A 276 4.86 12.25 -7.10
C PHE A 276 4.75 13.77 -6.87
N GLU A 277 4.60 14.25 -5.63
CA GLU A 277 4.33 15.67 -5.38
C GLU A 277 5.52 16.58 -5.75
N HIS A 278 6.72 16.02 -5.88
CA HIS A 278 7.91 16.73 -6.37
C HIS A 278 8.09 16.63 -7.88
N SER A 279 7.31 15.79 -8.57
CA SER A 279 7.44 15.52 -10.00
C SER A 279 7.12 16.75 -10.83
N GLY A 280 7.64 16.76 -12.05
CA GLY A 280 7.38 17.84 -13.01
C GLY A 280 8.18 17.63 -14.28
N LEU A 281 8.23 18.66 -15.12
CA LEU A 281 8.95 18.62 -16.39
C LEU A 281 10.45 18.41 -16.19
N ALA A 282 11.04 17.56 -17.02
CA ALA A 282 12.48 17.42 -17.16
C ALA A 282 13.10 18.74 -17.65
N ASP A 283 14.39 18.92 -17.36
CA ASP A 283 15.21 20.03 -17.86
C ASP A 283 14.70 21.43 -17.44
N THR A 284 13.87 21.48 -16.41
CA THR A 284 13.39 22.71 -15.77
C THR A 284 14.00 22.89 -14.39
N VAL A 285 14.18 24.14 -13.96
CA VAL A 285 14.57 24.46 -12.59
C VAL A 285 13.37 24.18 -11.67
N PRO A 286 13.48 23.24 -10.71
CA PRO A 286 12.40 22.96 -9.79
C PRO A 286 12.08 24.22 -8.97
N PRO A 287 10.81 24.53 -8.70
CA PRO A 287 10.45 25.78 -8.06
C PRO A 287 10.59 25.73 -6.52
N PHE A 288 11.35 24.76 -6.01
CA PHE A 288 11.62 24.53 -4.60
C PHE A 288 13.11 24.21 -4.41
N LEU A 289 13.58 24.28 -3.16
CA LEU A 289 15.00 24.04 -2.87
C LEU A 289 15.41 22.60 -3.22
N PRO A 290 16.61 22.40 -3.80
CA PRO A 290 17.13 21.07 -4.07
C PRO A 290 17.14 20.16 -2.85
N LEU A 291 16.73 18.90 -3.02
CA LEU A 291 16.78 17.91 -1.94
C LEU A 291 18.22 17.41 -1.76
N LEU A 292 18.62 17.14 -0.51
CA LEU A 292 19.99 16.75 -0.17
C LEU A 292 20.48 15.49 -0.90
N HIS A 293 19.56 14.58 -1.22
CA HIS A 293 19.88 13.30 -1.88
C HIS A 293 19.96 13.40 -3.41
N TRP A 294 19.66 14.55 -4.02
CA TRP A 294 19.70 14.71 -5.48
C TRP A 294 21.08 14.43 -6.06
N ALA A 295 21.14 14.19 -7.37
CA ALA A 295 22.39 14.07 -8.10
C ALA A 295 23.25 15.33 -7.93
N PRO A 296 24.59 15.23 -7.89
CA PRO A 296 25.49 16.35 -7.59
C PRO A 296 25.24 17.59 -8.46
N GLU A 297 24.97 17.41 -9.75
CA GLU A 297 24.70 18.50 -10.69
C GLU A 297 23.41 19.26 -10.38
N SER A 298 22.39 18.58 -9.85
CA SER A 298 21.07 19.13 -9.56
C SER A 298 20.97 19.80 -8.18
N ARG A 299 21.99 19.70 -7.32
CA ARG A 299 21.97 20.25 -5.96
C ARG A 299 22.09 21.77 -5.87
N HIS A 300 22.32 22.45 -6.99
CA HIS A 300 22.38 23.91 -7.04
C HIS A 300 20.99 24.49 -7.25
N SER A 301 20.64 25.57 -6.55
CA SER A 301 19.29 26.17 -6.55
C SER A 301 18.79 26.69 -7.90
N ARG A 302 19.66 26.77 -8.91
CA ARG A 302 19.33 27.17 -10.29
C ARG A 302 19.62 26.09 -11.32
N ALA A 303 20.02 24.90 -10.89
CA ALA A 303 20.28 23.80 -11.81
C ALA A 303 18.95 23.20 -12.29
N PRO A 304 18.79 22.95 -13.60
CA PRO A 304 17.67 22.17 -14.08
C PRO A 304 17.76 20.73 -13.58
N TYR A 305 16.61 20.12 -13.28
CA TYR A 305 16.55 18.71 -12.91
C TYR A 305 16.25 17.86 -14.16
N THR A 306 17.12 16.92 -14.48
CA THR A 306 17.06 16.11 -15.71
C THR A 306 16.61 14.67 -15.43
N THR A 307 16.29 13.92 -16.49
CA THR A 307 16.02 12.48 -16.39
C THR A 307 17.23 11.71 -15.86
N ALA A 308 18.46 12.14 -16.21
CA ALA A 308 19.70 11.56 -15.70
C ALA A 308 19.87 11.71 -14.17
N ALA A 309 19.26 12.71 -13.55
CA ALA A 309 19.27 12.87 -12.09
C ALA A 309 18.35 11.86 -11.38
N ASP A 310 17.23 11.46 -12.00
CA ASP A 310 16.44 10.31 -11.52
C ASP A 310 17.25 9.02 -11.62
N MET A 311 17.99 8.81 -12.73
CA MET A 311 18.85 7.63 -12.91
C MET A 311 19.92 7.52 -11.84
N TYR A 312 20.56 8.64 -11.48
CA TYR A 312 21.49 8.69 -10.35
C TYR A 312 20.82 8.28 -9.03
N SER A 313 19.58 8.74 -8.80
CA SER A 313 18.84 8.44 -7.57
C SER A 313 18.46 6.96 -7.46
N VAL A 314 18.22 6.27 -8.58
CA VAL A 314 18.08 4.80 -8.62
C VAL A 314 19.38 4.13 -8.20
N GLY A 315 20.51 4.52 -8.79
CA GLY A 315 21.83 3.99 -8.43
C GLY A 315 22.18 4.26 -6.97
N ALA A 316 21.91 5.46 -6.46
CA ALA A 316 22.10 5.82 -5.05
C ALA A 316 21.22 4.96 -4.13
N SER A 317 19.99 4.63 -4.53
CA SER A 317 19.15 3.68 -3.79
C SER A 317 19.78 2.29 -3.76
N MET A 318 20.26 1.77 -4.89
CA MET A 318 20.98 0.49 -4.97
C MET A 318 22.22 0.46 -4.07
N ALA A 319 23.05 1.50 -4.11
CA ALA A 319 24.25 1.63 -3.29
C ALA A 319 23.93 1.66 -1.79
N ASN A 320 22.81 2.27 -1.41
CA ASN A 320 22.30 2.33 -0.04
C ASN A 320 21.45 1.10 0.33
N SER A 321 21.38 0.07 -0.51
CA SER A 321 20.79 -1.21 -0.10
C SER A 321 21.66 -1.84 0.99
N ARG A 322 21.06 -2.54 1.95
CA ARG A 322 21.82 -3.30 2.97
C ARG A 322 22.52 -4.54 2.40
N LEU A 323 22.49 -4.71 1.08
CA LEU A 323 22.99 -5.88 0.37
C LEU A 323 24.38 -5.61 -0.18
N LYS A 324 25.24 -6.64 -0.15
CA LYS A 324 26.53 -6.57 -0.84
C LYS A 324 26.32 -6.78 -2.34
N LEU A 325 26.48 -5.73 -3.13
CA LEU A 325 26.34 -5.80 -4.58
C LEU A 325 27.43 -6.70 -5.18
N GLY A 326 27.01 -7.68 -5.98
CA GLY A 326 27.91 -8.50 -6.79
C GLY A 326 28.47 -7.71 -7.99
N LYS A 327 29.34 -8.34 -8.79
CA LYS A 327 30.04 -7.67 -9.90
C LYS A 327 29.08 -6.98 -10.89
N GLN A 328 28.09 -7.70 -11.43
CA GLN A 328 27.16 -7.13 -12.42
C GLN A 328 26.20 -6.08 -11.81
N ALA A 329 25.73 -6.29 -10.58
CA ALA A 329 24.87 -5.32 -9.89
C ALA A 329 25.64 -4.04 -9.55
N GLY A 330 26.90 -4.17 -9.13
CA GLY A 330 27.79 -3.05 -8.86
C GLY A 330 28.16 -2.28 -10.12
N ASP A 331 28.33 -2.96 -11.26
CA ASP A 331 28.55 -2.33 -12.56
C ASP A 331 27.36 -1.43 -12.97
N LEU A 332 26.13 -1.96 -12.94
CA LEU A 332 24.94 -1.15 -13.20
C LEU A 332 24.84 0.05 -12.24
N CYS A 333 25.05 -0.20 -10.94
CA CYS A 333 25.03 0.85 -9.92
C CYS A 333 26.04 1.98 -10.24
N ALA A 334 27.25 1.62 -10.66
CA ALA A 334 28.30 2.58 -11.02
C ALA A 334 27.94 3.36 -12.30
N GLN A 335 27.36 2.72 -13.31
CA GLN A 335 26.89 3.39 -14.53
C GLN A 335 25.78 4.40 -14.22
N LEU A 336 24.82 4.02 -13.36
CA LEU A 336 23.75 4.92 -12.92
C LEU A 336 24.27 6.11 -12.10
N MET A 337 25.27 5.90 -11.25
CA MET A 337 25.87 6.94 -10.41
C MET A 337 27.05 7.68 -11.07
N ASN A 338 27.19 7.61 -12.40
CA ASN A 338 28.29 8.29 -13.10
C ASN A 338 28.30 9.79 -12.76
N GLY A 339 29.49 10.34 -12.45
CA GLY A 339 29.64 11.77 -12.14
C GLY A 339 29.30 12.69 -13.31
N ASP A 340 29.40 12.17 -14.53
CA ASP A 340 28.98 12.85 -15.75
C ASP A 340 27.54 12.42 -16.13
N PRO A 341 26.54 13.31 -16.04
CA PRO A 341 25.15 12.98 -16.33
C PRO A 341 24.93 12.48 -17.77
N ALA A 342 25.74 12.93 -18.73
CA ALA A 342 25.63 12.52 -20.13
C ALA A 342 26.10 11.08 -20.38
N LYS A 343 26.83 10.49 -19.43
CA LYS A 343 27.29 9.09 -19.48
C LYS A 343 26.39 8.12 -18.73
N ARG A 344 25.36 8.61 -18.03
CA ARG A 344 24.40 7.74 -17.37
C ARG A 344 23.45 7.16 -18.42
N PRO A 345 23.15 5.85 -18.38
CA PRO A 345 22.17 5.28 -19.29
C PRO A 345 20.78 5.85 -18.98
N SER A 346 19.95 6.00 -20.01
CA SER A 346 18.51 6.22 -19.83
C SER A 346 17.84 5.04 -19.14
N ALA A 347 16.63 5.23 -18.63
CA ALA A 347 15.86 4.14 -18.04
C ALA A 347 15.61 2.97 -19.02
N SER A 348 15.39 3.25 -20.29
CA SER A 348 15.23 2.22 -21.34
C SER A 348 16.52 1.44 -21.58
N GLU A 349 17.66 2.11 -21.62
CA GLU A 349 18.97 1.47 -21.82
C GLU A 349 19.40 0.65 -20.59
N ALA A 350 19.20 1.20 -19.39
CA ALA A 350 19.56 0.54 -18.14
C ALA A 350 18.83 -0.80 -17.95
N ARG A 351 17.59 -0.92 -18.45
CA ARG A 351 16.81 -2.18 -18.43
C ARG A 351 17.42 -3.31 -19.24
N LEU A 352 18.26 -2.99 -20.22
CA LEU A 352 18.94 -3.96 -21.07
C LEU A 352 20.28 -4.42 -20.46
N HIS A 353 20.63 -3.92 -19.28
CA HIS A 353 21.87 -4.31 -18.61
C HIS A 353 21.86 -5.81 -18.25
N PRO A 354 22.95 -6.56 -18.46
CA PRO A 354 23.00 -8.01 -18.24
C PRO A 354 22.47 -8.46 -16.88
N TRP A 355 22.80 -7.72 -15.82
CA TRP A 355 22.30 -8.00 -14.46
C TRP A 355 20.77 -8.10 -14.35
N LEU A 356 20.03 -7.38 -15.20
CA LEU A 356 18.57 -7.36 -15.21
C LEU A 356 17.98 -8.38 -16.19
N CYS A 357 18.76 -8.86 -17.17
CA CYS A 357 18.32 -9.78 -18.21
C CYS A 357 18.63 -11.28 -17.93
N ASP A 358 19.63 -11.58 -17.10
CA ASP A 358 20.11 -12.96 -16.81
C ASP A 358 19.18 -13.81 -15.93
#